data_AF-A0A948WNG2-F1
#
_entry.id   AF-A0A948WNG2-F1
#
_cell.length_a   1.000
_cell.length_b   1.000
_cell.length_c   1.000
_cell.angle_alpha   90.00
_cell.angle_beta   90.00
_cell.angle_gamma   90.00
#
_symmetry.space_group_name_H-M   'P 1'
#
loop_
_entity.id
_entity.type
_entity.pdbx_description
1 polymer ?
#
loop_
_entity_poly.entity_id
_entity_poly.type
_entity_poly.pdbx_seq_one_letter_code
_entity_poly.pdbx_strand_id
1 'polypeptide(L)'
;MSDFESKNLAAIRAALDQHNESCPVPANAILLNPVDHGLIGWEELWGLPVLADDRVPTKRVRIQCDGSAFGIEEEVAEAVSREMPVEVPVVVPVGPGEEDMPEFPNDPVELPPERD
;
A
#
# COMPACT_ATOMS: atom_id res chain seq x y z
N MET A 1 9.60 -16.66 29.61
CA MET A 1 9.46 -16.05 28.28
C MET A 1 9.80 -17.10 27.24
N SER A 2 8.96 -17.27 26.23
CA SER A 2 9.23 -18.22 25.14
C SER A 2 10.36 -17.69 24.23
N ASP A 3 11.03 -18.57 23.49
CA ASP A 3 12.08 -18.15 22.52
C ASP A 3 11.52 -17.21 21.44
N PHE A 4 10.25 -17.42 21.06
CA PHE A 4 9.50 -16.57 20.14
C PHE A 4 9.28 -15.16 20.71
N GLU A 5 8.85 -15.07 21.96
CA GLU A 5 8.61 -13.82 22.68
C GLU A 5 9.91 -13.00 22.80
N SER A 6 11.03 -13.64 23.16
CA SER A 6 12.34 -12.99 23.27
C SER A 6 12.84 -12.43 21.94
N LYS A 7 12.67 -13.18 20.84
CA LYS A 7 13.05 -12.72 19.49
C LYS A 7 12.21 -11.54 19.03
N ASN A 8 10.90 -11.56 19.31
CA ASN A 8 10.01 -10.45 19.01
C ASN A 8 10.38 -9.21 19.82
N LEU A 9 10.65 -9.36 21.12
CA LEU A 9 11.04 -8.24 21.99
C LEU A 9 12.33 -7.56 21.48
N ALA A 10 13.33 -8.34 21.09
CA ALA A 10 14.57 -7.80 20.53
C ALA A 10 14.33 -7.04 19.21
N ALA A 11 13.48 -7.57 18.32
CA ALA A 11 13.13 -6.91 17.06
C ALA A 11 12.37 -5.59 17.30
N ILE A 12 11.41 -5.58 18.22
CA ILE A 12 10.65 -4.38 18.59
C ILE A 12 11.58 -3.33 19.21
N ARG A 13 12.49 -3.75 20.10
CA ARG A 13 13.46 -2.83 20.71
C ARG A 13 14.35 -2.18 19.66
N ALA A 14 14.89 -2.97 18.73
CA ALA A 14 15.73 -2.46 17.65
C ALA A 14 14.97 -1.47 16.75
N ALA A 15 13.70 -1.76 16.43
CA ALA A 15 12.86 -0.85 15.65
C ALA A 15 12.59 0.47 16.39
N LEU A 16 12.34 0.41 17.71
CA LEU A 16 12.11 1.59 18.53
C LEU A 16 13.38 2.44 18.67
N ASP A 17 14.54 1.81 18.89
CA ASP A 17 15.82 2.52 18.97
C ASP A 17 16.14 3.22 17.64
N GLN A 18 16.00 2.52 16.52
CA GLN A 18 16.18 3.11 15.19
C GLN A 18 15.23 4.28 14.92
N HIS A 19 13.98 4.19 15.38
CA HIS A 19 13.00 5.26 15.27
C HIS A 19 13.46 6.49 16.06
N ASN A 20 13.84 6.31 17.33
CA ASN A 20 14.27 7.40 18.20
C ASN A 20 15.55 8.09 17.70
N GLU A 21 16.41 7.39 16.96
CA GLU A 21 17.61 7.95 16.35
C GLU A 21 17.32 8.71 15.04
N SER A 22 16.35 8.27 14.25
CA SER A 22 16.12 8.76 12.88
C SER A 22 14.91 9.69 12.73
N CYS A 23 13.95 9.63 13.64
CA CYS A 23 12.72 10.41 13.61
C CYS A 23 12.77 11.52 14.66
N PRO A 24 12.53 12.79 14.30
CA PRO A 24 12.49 13.90 15.25
C PRO A 24 11.21 13.93 16.11
N VAL A 25 10.24 13.06 15.80
CA VAL A 25 8.93 12.99 16.48
C VAL A 25 8.90 11.76 17.40
N PRO A 26 8.44 11.91 18.66
CA PRO A 26 8.38 10.80 19.61
C PRO A 26 7.46 9.68 19.11
N ALA A 27 7.77 8.45 19.52
CA ALA A 27 6.89 7.31 19.31
C ALA A 27 5.64 7.41 20.18
N ASN A 28 4.48 7.11 19.58
CA ASN A 28 3.17 7.13 20.23
C ASN A 28 2.62 5.72 20.48
N ALA A 29 2.95 4.75 19.63
CA ALA A 29 2.51 3.36 19.77
C ALA A 29 3.44 2.38 19.02
N ILE A 30 3.39 1.11 19.41
CA ILE A 30 4.01 -0.02 18.72
C ILE A 30 2.90 -0.77 17.98
N LEU A 31 2.98 -0.84 16.66
CA LEU A 31 1.99 -1.50 15.82
C LEU A 31 2.49 -2.87 15.39
N LEU A 32 1.67 -3.89 15.59
CA LEU A 32 1.90 -5.27 15.19
C LEU A 32 0.76 -5.77 14.31
N ASN A 33 1.02 -6.78 13.49
CA ASN A 33 -0.06 -7.48 12.80
C ASN A 33 -1.05 -8.07 13.84
N PRO A 34 -2.37 -8.11 13.59
CA PRO A 34 -3.35 -8.63 14.55
C PRO A 34 -3.09 -10.07 14.99
N VAL A 35 -2.56 -10.92 14.09
CA VAL A 35 -2.21 -12.31 14.43
C VAL A 35 -1.05 -12.33 15.42
N ASP A 36 0.02 -11.57 15.15
CA ASP A 36 1.18 -11.52 16.04
C ASP A 36 0.82 -10.86 17.38
N HIS A 37 0.02 -9.80 17.35
CA HIS A 37 -0.51 -9.14 18.55
C HIS A 37 -1.30 -10.11 19.43
N GLY A 38 -2.19 -10.91 18.85
CA GLY A 38 -2.97 -11.91 19.57
C GLY A 38 -2.13 -13.08 20.11
N LEU A 39 -1.04 -13.45 19.42
CA LEU A 39 -0.12 -14.49 19.87
C LEU A 39 0.80 -14.03 21.01
N ILE A 40 1.22 -12.77 20.98
CA ILE A 40 2.14 -12.18 21.94
C ILE A 40 1.40 -11.71 23.20
N GLY A 41 0.25 -11.04 23.02
CA GLY A 41 -0.63 -10.63 24.12
C GLY A 41 -0.09 -9.51 25.01
N TRP A 42 0.78 -8.64 24.50
CA TRP A 42 1.25 -7.45 25.22
C TRP A 42 0.32 -6.26 24.96
N GLU A 43 -0.03 -5.54 26.03
CA GLU A 43 -0.81 -4.30 25.94
C GLU A 43 0.09 -3.06 25.94
N GLU A 44 1.24 -3.12 26.60
CA GLU A 44 2.17 -2.00 26.74
C GLU A 44 3.63 -2.48 26.82
N LEU A 45 4.54 -1.75 26.18
CA LEU A 45 5.97 -1.93 26.29
C LEU A 45 6.67 -0.57 26.43
N TRP A 46 7.51 -0.42 27.46
CA TRP A 46 8.29 0.80 27.72
C TRP A 46 7.45 2.09 27.77
N GLY A 47 6.21 2.01 28.27
CA GLY A 47 5.28 3.13 28.33
C GLY A 47 4.60 3.46 26.99
N LEU A 48 4.77 2.62 25.97
CA LEU A 48 4.08 2.73 24.69
C LEU A 48 3.00 1.64 24.56
N PRO A 49 1.77 1.99 24.18
CA PRO A 49 0.75 1.00 23.89
C PRO A 49 1.17 0.13 22.70
N VAL A 50 0.88 -1.16 22.80
CA VAL A 50 1.03 -2.12 21.70
C VAL A 50 -0.35 -2.35 21.09
N LEU A 51 -0.49 -2.11 19.79
CA LEU A 51 -1.77 -2.15 19.10
C LEU A 51 -1.71 -3.11 17.90
N ALA A 52 -2.85 -3.73 17.61
CA ALA A 52 -3.05 -4.49 16.38
C ALA A 52 -3.38 -3.55 15.21
N ASP A 53 -2.69 -3.73 14.09
CA ASP A 53 -2.88 -2.97 12.85
C ASP A 53 -2.73 -3.89 11.64
N ASP A 54 -3.77 -4.02 10.83
CA ASP A 54 -3.85 -4.91 9.68
C ASP A 54 -2.94 -4.50 8.51
N ARG A 55 -2.47 -3.25 8.50
CA ARG A 55 -1.50 -2.73 7.52
C ARG A 55 -0.09 -3.21 7.82
N VAL A 56 0.18 -3.67 9.04
CA VAL A 56 1.48 -4.24 9.42
C VAL A 56 1.56 -5.68 8.94
N PRO A 57 2.51 -6.05 8.06
CA PRO A 57 2.68 -7.45 7.67
C PRO A 57 3.08 -8.32 8.86
N THR A 58 2.70 -9.60 8.85
CA THR A 58 3.10 -10.56 9.89
C THR A 58 4.63 -10.60 10.07
N LYS A 59 5.08 -10.83 11.31
CA LYS A 59 6.48 -10.84 11.74
C LYS A 59 7.22 -9.52 11.50
N ARG A 60 6.48 -8.42 11.32
CA ARG A 60 7.03 -7.07 11.28
C ARG A 60 6.44 -6.23 12.40
N VAL A 61 7.18 -5.19 12.73
CA VAL A 61 6.80 -4.16 13.68
C VAL A 61 6.86 -2.81 12.98
N ARG A 62 5.96 -1.91 13.36
CA ARG A 62 5.99 -0.52 12.94
C ARG A 62 5.87 0.38 14.17
N ILE A 63 6.62 1.47 14.19
CA ILE A 63 6.50 2.49 15.23
C ILE A 63 5.59 3.59 14.71
N GLN A 64 4.51 3.89 15.43
CA GLN A 64 3.62 4.99 15.12
C GLN A 64 4.17 6.28 15.74
N CYS A 65 4.22 7.35 14.96
CA CYS A 65 4.47 8.71 15.42
C CYS A 65 3.66 9.70 14.57
N ASP A 66 3.53 10.95 15.02
CA ASP A 66 2.75 11.97 14.29
C ASP A 66 3.39 12.39 12.96
N GLY A 67 4.67 12.08 12.75
CA GLY A 67 5.36 12.29 11.48
C GLY A 67 5.28 11.09 10.53
N SER A 68 4.67 9.98 10.96
CA SER A 68 4.57 8.79 10.11
C SER A 68 3.52 9.03 9.03
N ALA A 69 3.81 8.61 7.79
CA ALA A 69 2.92 8.81 6.64
C ALA A 69 1.52 8.14 6.76
N PHE A 70 1.24 7.44 7.86
CA PHE A 70 -0.07 6.86 8.14
C PHE A 70 -0.84 7.81 9.07
N GLY A 71 -1.86 8.45 8.51
CA GLY A 71 -2.70 9.47 9.15
C GLY A 71 -3.08 10.62 8.22
N ILE A 72 -2.26 10.90 7.20
CA ILE A 72 -2.56 11.94 6.19
C ILE A 72 -3.54 11.48 5.10
N GLU A 73 -3.68 10.18 4.87
CA GLU A 73 -4.55 9.68 3.79
C GLU A 73 -6.04 9.81 4.13
N GLU A 74 -6.41 9.69 5.40
CA GLU A 74 -7.81 9.81 5.86
C GLU A 74 -8.27 11.27 5.90
N GLU A 75 -7.40 12.20 6.31
CA GLU A 75 -7.69 13.65 6.26
C GLU A 75 -7.78 14.17 4.80
N VAL A 76 -6.95 13.65 3.89
CA VAL A 76 -7.06 13.95 2.46
C VAL A 76 -8.36 13.40 1.87
N ALA A 77 -8.80 12.21 2.27
CA ALA A 77 -10.06 11.63 1.78
C ALA A 77 -11.30 12.44 2.19
N GLU A 78 -11.36 12.95 3.43
CA GLU A 78 -12.47 13.81 3.88
C GLU A 78 -12.48 15.17 3.14
N ALA A 79 -11.31 15.73 2.85
CA ALA A 79 -11.17 16.98 2.10
C ALA A 79 -11.61 16.83 0.63
N VAL A 80 -11.24 15.74 -0.05
CA VAL A 80 -11.62 15.46 -1.45
C VAL A 80 -13.12 15.16 -1.58
N SER A 81 -13.76 14.61 -0.55
CA SER A 81 -15.21 14.33 -0.56
C SER A 81 -16.09 15.60 -0.58
N ARG A 82 -15.51 16.77 -0.26
CA ARG A 82 -16.20 18.07 -0.28
C ARG A 82 -16.01 18.86 -1.58
N GLU A 83 -15.13 18.40 -2.47
CA GLU A 83 -14.93 19.04 -3.77
C GLU A 83 -15.87 18.44 -4.80
N MET A 84 -16.68 19.32 -5.37
CA MET A 84 -17.79 19.06 -6.28
C MET A 84 -17.41 18.15 -7.47
N PRO A 85 -18.36 17.39 -8.03
CA PRO A 85 -18.11 16.65 -9.26
C PRO A 85 -17.70 17.64 -10.36
N VAL A 86 -16.46 17.50 -10.85
CA VAL A 86 -16.02 18.16 -12.06
C VAL A 86 -16.86 17.57 -13.20
N GLU A 87 -17.76 18.38 -13.76
CA GLU A 87 -18.42 18.06 -15.02
C GLU A 87 -17.35 17.86 -16.07
N VAL A 88 -17.09 16.60 -16.42
CA VAL A 88 -16.19 16.25 -17.52
C VAL A 88 -16.91 16.70 -18.80
N PRO A 89 -16.38 17.65 -19.58
CA PRO A 89 -16.96 17.93 -20.88
C PRO A 89 -16.82 16.69 -21.75
N VAL A 90 -17.96 16.08 -22.11
CA VAL A 90 -18.01 14.96 -23.06
C VAL A 90 -17.49 15.47 -24.40
N VAL A 91 -16.27 15.07 -24.74
CA VAL A 91 -15.71 15.30 -26.08
C VAL A 91 -16.33 14.25 -27.00
N VAL A 92 -17.36 14.64 -27.74
CA VAL A 92 -17.84 13.83 -28.87
C VAL A 92 -16.80 13.93 -30.00
N PRO A 93 -16.27 12.82 -30.52
CA PRO A 93 -15.40 12.86 -31.68
C PRO A 93 -16.26 13.21 -32.90
N VAL A 94 -16.09 14.43 -33.43
CA VAL A 94 -16.58 14.79 -34.75
C VAL A 94 -15.60 14.24 -35.77
N GLY A 95 -15.93 13.10 -36.37
CA GLY A 95 -15.25 12.61 -37.57
C GLY A 95 -15.64 13.45 -38.79
N PRO A 96 -14.68 13.72 -39.68
CA PRO A 96 -14.99 13.53 -41.10
C PRO A 96 -13.82 12.91 -41.88
N GLY A 97 -14.14 11.95 -42.74
CA GLY A 97 -13.34 11.61 -43.91
C GLY A 97 -12.70 10.23 -43.88
N GLU A 98 -13.32 9.29 -44.60
CA GLU A 98 -12.61 8.26 -45.36
C GLU A 98 -11.51 8.89 -46.25
N GLU A 99 -10.60 8.04 -46.76
CA GLU A 99 -9.56 8.33 -47.78
C GLU A 99 -8.15 8.64 -47.24
N ASP A 100 -7.46 7.64 -46.68
CA ASP A 100 -6.13 7.22 -47.18
C ASP A 100 -5.71 5.90 -46.50
N MET A 101 -6.18 4.76 -47.02
CA MET A 101 -5.59 3.47 -46.68
C MET A 101 -4.70 3.03 -47.84
N PRO A 102 -3.40 2.74 -47.62
CA PRO A 102 -2.58 2.16 -48.67
C PRO A 102 -3.14 0.78 -49.05
N GLU A 103 -3.42 0.59 -50.34
CA GLU A 103 -3.83 -0.70 -50.89
C GLU A 103 -2.72 -1.72 -50.63
N PHE A 104 -2.99 -2.69 -49.76
CA PHE A 104 -2.16 -3.89 -49.67
C PHE A 104 -2.45 -4.75 -50.91
N PRO A 105 -1.41 -5.15 -51.68
CA PRO A 105 -1.63 -6.05 -52.81
C PRO A 105 -2.19 -7.39 -52.31
N ASN A 106 -3.31 -7.80 -52.91
CA ASN A 106 -3.96 -9.09 -52.68
C ASN A 106 -3.15 -10.22 -53.35
N ASP A 107 -1.96 -10.52 -52.84
CA ASP A 107 -1.30 -11.77 -53.19
C ASP A 107 -1.97 -12.92 -52.42
N PRO A 108 -2.49 -13.97 -53.12
CA PRO A 108 -3.06 -15.12 -52.44
C PRO A 108 -1.97 -15.83 -51.65
N VAL A 109 -2.13 -15.88 -50.33
CA VAL A 109 -1.31 -16.71 -49.45
C VAL A 109 -1.62 -18.17 -49.77
N GLU A 110 -0.73 -18.84 -50.50
CA GLU A 110 -0.75 -20.30 -50.64
C GLU A 110 -0.52 -20.92 -49.25
N LEU A 111 -1.56 -21.55 -48.71
CA LEU A 111 -1.47 -22.38 -47.51
C LEU A 111 -0.71 -23.67 -47.86
N PRO A 112 0.27 -24.10 -47.05
CA PRO A 112 0.89 -25.40 -47.24
C PRO A 112 -0.14 -26.52 -46.99
N PRO A 113 -0.08 -27.63 -47.74
CA PRO A 113 -1.04 -28.71 -47.59
C PRO A 113 -0.92 -29.37 -46.21
N GLU A 114 -2.06 -29.53 -45.55
CA GLU A 114 -2.18 -30.27 -44.29
C GLU A 114 -1.77 -31.73 -44.52
N ARG A 115 -0.86 -32.24 -43.69
CA ARG A 115 -0.40 -33.62 -43.75
C ARG A 115 -1.25 -34.46 -42.79
N ASP A 116 -1.97 -35.43 -43.33
CA ASP A 116 -2.62 -36.53 -42.59
C ASP A 116 -1.63 -37.40 -41.80
#